data_AF-A0A345XZ82-F1
#
_entry.id   AF-A0A345XZ82-F1
#
_cell.length_a   1.000
_cell.length_b   1.000
_cell.length_c   1.000
_cell.angle_alpha   90.00
_cell.angle_beta   90.00
_cell.angle_gamma   90.00
#
_symmetry.space_group_name_H-M   'P 1'
#
loop_
_entity.id
_entity.type
_entity.pdbx_description
1 polymer ?
#
loop_
_entity_poly.entity_id
_entity_poly.type
_entity_poly.pdbx_seq_one_letter_code
_entity_poly.pdbx_strand_id
1 'polypeptide(L)'
;MLVVTGDPDLYTDTVGARSKLGPAHVFDPAQLTTAPTRLRWAPHRDCEDMPTARTRAAALLAPVRSPARGDSAVHDAAETLLRCWLHAAAVAGEPFRQVHRWALSGSSKDAVRILRTDTAATAGAAGELEATLTAHAERREAATVLVRRALNALSQLHIRNACTPSRADRIAWDSFIPEGGTLYVVGTPIEAPHRADPGAMPLVTALTSAVVEHGRRMAERSSAGRLDPPLTVVLDHPATVAPVPELPALLADGTAAGLHTLALTRSEEQVRTWWPELLRGRP
;
A
#
# COMPACT_ATOMS: atom_id res chain seq x y z
N MET A 1 -8.03 -7.93 -13.32
CA MET A 1 -8.95 -7.77 -12.17
C MET A 1 -8.16 -7.74 -10.88
N LEU A 2 -8.52 -6.86 -9.96
CA LEU A 2 -8.02 -6.81 -8.59
C LEU A 2 -9.17 -7.19 -7.65
N VAL A 3 -8.95 -8.15 -6.75
CA VAL A 3 -9.92 -8.55 -5.73
C VAL A 3 -9.27 -8.42 -4.37
N VAL A 4 -9.78 -7.52 -3.53
CA VAL A 4 -9.37 -7.40 -2.13
C VAL A 4 -10.45 -8.02 -1.28
N THR A 5 -10.10 -8.98 -0.41
CA THR A 5 -11.11 -9.68 0.40
C THR A 5 -10.55 -10.13 1.75
N GLY A 6 -11.46 -10.23 2.70
CA GLY A 6 -11.27 -10.86 4.00
C GLY A 6 -11.54 -12.35 4.02
N ASP A 7 -12.13 -12.88 2.96
CA ASP A 7 -12.59 -14.26 2.82
C ASP A 7 -11.56 -15.08 2.03
N PRO A 8 -10.80 -15.97 2.68
CA PRO A 8 -9.84 -16.82 1.98
C PRO A 8 -10.50 -17.86 1.06
N ASP A 9 -11.77 -18.23 1.30
CA ASP A 9 -12.47 -19.23 0.50
C ASP A 9 -12.82 -18.67 -0.90
N LEU A 10 -13.05 -17.36 -1.01
CA LEU A 10 -13.28 -16.70 -2.30
C LEU A 10 -12.16 -16.98 -3.31
N TYR A 11 -10.90 -17.03 -2.85
CA TYR A 11 -9.78 -17.42 -3.71
C TYR A 11 -9.94 -18.86 -4.20
N THR A 12 -10.15 -19.80 -3.27
CA THR A 12 -10.26 -21.24 -3.57
C THR A 12 -11.38 -21.51 -4.55
N ASP A 13 -12.54 -20.88 -4.35
CA ASP A 13 -13.74 -21.09 -5.14
C ASP A 13 -13.64 -20.53 -6.56
N THR A 14 -12.85 -19.46 -6.75
CA THR A 14 -12.85 -18.71 -8.02
C THR A 14 -11.56 -18.82 -8.82
N VAL A 15 -10.42 -19.18 -8.21
CA VAL A 15 -9.13 -19.22 -8.89
C VAL A 15 -9.13 -20.16 -10.10
N GLY A 16 -9.81 -21.30 -10.02
CA GLY A 16 -9.89 -22.26 -11.12
C GLY A 16 -10.60 -21.71 -12.36
N ALA A 17 -11.66 -20.92 -12.15
CA ALA A 17 -12.35 -20.23 -13.24
C ALA A 17 -11.52 -19.05 -13.77
N ARG A 18 -10.91 -18.26 -12.88
CA ARG A 18 -10.08 -17.10 -13.26
C ARG A 18 -8.83 -17.50 -14.03
N SER A 19 -8.20 -18.62 -13.69
CA SER A 19 -7.01 -19.15 -14.36
C SER A 19 -7.26 -19.56 -15.82
N LYS A 20 -8.53 -19.76 -16.22
CA LYS A 20 -8.91 -20.01 -17.62
C LYS A 20 -8.93 -18.74 -18.47
N LEU A 21 -8.99 -17.56 -17.84
CA LEU A 21 -9.12 -16.26 -18.51
C LEU A 21 -7.79 -15.50 -18.57
N GLY A 22 -6.85 -15.82 -17.68
CA GLY A 22 -5.54 -15.19 -17.60
C GLY A 22 -4.81 -15.61 -16.33
N PRO A 23 -3.59 -15.10 -16.07
CA PRO A 23 -2.84 -15.40 -14.86
C PRO A 23 -3.64 -15.10 -13.60
N ALA A 24 -3.65 -16.01 -12.63
CA ALA A 24 -4.26 -15.78 -11.32
C ALA A 24 -3.19 -15.83 -10.23
N HIS A 25 -3.02 -14.72 -9.53
CA HIS A 25 -2.04 -14.55 -8.47
C HIS A 25 -2.73 -14.19 -7.15
N VAL A 26 -2.09 -14.54 -6.05
CA VAL A 26 -2.56 -14.17 -4.71
C VAL A 26 -1.42 -13.56 -3.89
N PHE A 27 -1.66 -12.38 -3.35
CA PHE A 27 -0.87 -11.80 -2.28
C PHE A 27 -1.59 -12.03 -0.95
N ASP A 28 -1.03 -12.93 -0.16
CA ASP A 28 -1.59 -13.39 1.11
C ASP A 28 -0.45 -13.41 2.15
N PRO A 29 -0.07 -12.23 2.66
CA PRO A 29 1.09 -12.11 3.54
C PRO A 29 0.90 -12.83 4.87
N ALA A 30 -0.34 -13.08 5.30
CA ALA A 30 -0.71 -13.75 6.54
C ALA A 30 -0.98 -15.27 6.37
N GLN A 31 -0.82 -15.81 5.15
CA GLN A 31 -0.99 -17.24 4.84
C GLN A 31 -2.39 -17.79 5.15
N LEU A 32 -3.43 -17.00 4.88
CA LEU A 32 -4.84 -17.33 5.11
C LEU A 32 -5.41 -18.31 4.08
N THR A 33 -4.89 -18.31 2.85
CA THR A 33 -5.37 -19.15 1.75
C THR A 33 -4.69 -20.51 1.71
N THR A 34 -5.24 -21.46 0.94
CA THR A 34 -4.60 -22.75 0.62
C THR A 34 -3.64 -22.67 -0.58
N ALA A 35 -3.35 -21.47 -1.08
CA ALA A 35 -2.60 -21.29 -2.32
C ALA A 35 -1.21 -21.94 -2.27
N PRO A 36 -0.81 -22.71 -3.31
CA PRO A 36 0.50 -23.37 -3.34
C PRO A 36 1.64 -22.36 -3.54
N THR A 37 1.37 -21.28 -4.27
CA THR A 37 2.29 -20.18 -4.53
C THR A 37 1.62 -18.86 -4.18
N ARG A 38 2.40 -17.94 -3.61
CA ARG A 38 1.95 -16.59 -3.25
C ARG A 38 2.87 -15.58 -3.89
N LEU A 39 2.29 -14.60 -4.55
CA LEU A 39 3.00 -13.45 -5.07
C LEU A 39 3.67 -12.74 -3.89
N ARG A 40 4.94 -12.37 -4.06
CA ARG A 40 5.68 -11.53 -3.12
C ARG A 40 5.81 -10.13 -3.71
N TRP A 41 5.73 -9.12 -2.87
CA TRP A 41 5.82 -7.73 -3.29
C TRP A 41 6.47 -6.87 -2.22
N ALA A 42 7.46 -6.07 -2.61
CA ALA A 42 8.14 -5.16 -1.71
C ALA A 42 7.52 -3.76 -1.78
N PRO A 43 7.11 -3.17 -0.65
CA PRO A 43 6.48 -1.84 -0.66
C PRO A 43 7.34 -0.70 -1.21
N HIS A 44 8.67 -0.79 -1.11
CA HIS A 44 9.58 0.21 -1.67
C HIS A 44 9.79 0.08 -3.20
N ARG A 45 9.09 -0.84 -3.88
CA ARG A 45 9.12 -0.95 -5.35
C ARG A 45 8.67 0.38 -5.97
N ASP A 46 9.44 0.83 -6.96
CA ASP A 46 9.25 2.08 -7.72
C ASP A 46 9.34 3.36 -6.86
N CYS A 47 9.78 3.24 -5.59
CA CYS A 47 9.95 4.39 -4.69
C CYS A 47 11.23 5.18 -4.96
N GLU A 48 12.02 4.82 -5.97
CA GLU A 48 13.03 5.70 -6.58
C GLU A 48 12.37 7.00 -7.06
N ASP A 49 11.10 6.93 -7.48
CA ASP A 49 10.24 8.09 -7.72
C ASP A 49 9.60 8.58 -6.40
N MET A 50 9.89 9.81 -5.99
CA MET A 50 9.41 10.36 -4.71
C MET A 50 7.88 10.51 -4.62
N PRO A 51 7.16 10.95 -5.66
CA PRO A 51 5.70 10.84 -5.73
C PRO A 51 5.19 9.44 -5.41
N THR A 52 5.76 8.40 -6.02
CA THR A 52 5.42 7.00 -5.71
C THR A 52 5.72 6.64 -4.26
N ALA A 53 6.88 7.05 -3.72
CA ALA A 53 7.22 6.84 -2.30
C ALA A 53 6.22 7.53 -1.35
N ARG A 54 5.72 8.71 -1.70
CA ARG A 54 4.71 9.45 -0.94
C ARG A 54 3.37 8.72 -0.90
N THR A 55 2.83 8.36 -2.07
CA THR A 55 1.58 7.59 -2.17
C THR A 55 1.69 6.26 -1.42
N ARG A 56 2.83 5.58 -1.54
CA ARG A 56 3.12 4.34 -0.81
C ARG A 56 3.11 4.55 0.71
N ALA A 57 3.77 5.60 1.20
CA ALA A 57 3.82 5.91 2.63
C ALA A 57 2.42 6.23 3.17
N ALA A 58 1.63 7.02 2.44
CA ALA A 58 0.26 7.33 2.81
C ALA A 58 -0.61 6.06 2.92
N ALA A 59 -0.51 5.14 1.95
CA ALA A 59 -1.26 3.88 1.95
C ALA A 59 -0.81 2.93 3.08
N LEU A 60 0.50 2.84 3.38
CA LEU A 60 1.00 2.05 4.51
C LEU A 60 0.52 2.62 5.86
N LEU A 61 0.43 3.95 5.99
CA LEU A 61 0.00 4.60 7.24
C LEU A 61 -1.52 4.66 7.40
N ALA A 62 -2.29 4.53 6.31
CA ALA A 62 -3.74 4.70 6.33
C ALA A 62 -4.42 3.87 7.44
N PRO A 63 -4.16 2.55 7.61
CA PRO A 63 -4.84 1.74 8.63
C PRO A 63 -4.58 2.17 10.08
N VAL A 64 -3.45 2.84 10.35
CA VAL A 64 -3.00 3.17 11.71
C VAL A 64 -3.22 4.63 12.10
N ARG A 65 -3.60 5.48 11.14
CA ARG A 65 -3.95 6.88 11.38
C ARG A 65 -5.32 6.96 12.05
N SER A 66 -5.43 7.76 13.11
CA SER A 66 -6.72 7.99 13.78
C SER A 66 -7.57 8.98 12.97
N PRO A 67 -8.79 8.62 12.55
CA PRO A 67 -9.68 9.53 11.83
C PRO A 67 -10.34 10.59 12.73
N ALA A 68 -10.32 10.44 14.06
CA ALA A 68 -11.17 11.20 14.97
C ALA A 68 -10.57 12.52 15.51
N ARG A 69 -9.25 12.75 15.38
CA ARG A 69 -8.48 13.96 15.80
C ARG A 69 -6.99 13.63 15.75
N GLY A 70 -6.48 13.30 14.57
CA GLY A 70 -5.04 13.18 14.40
C GLY A 70 -4.37 14.54 14.55
N ASP A 71 -3.27 14.62 15.30
CA ASP A 71 -2.34 15.74 15.15
C ASP A 71 -1.81 15.66 13.72
N SER A 72 -2.32 16.52 12.83
CA SER A 72 -1.95 16.51 11.41
C SER A 72 -0.44 16.62 11.25
N ALA A 73 0.23 17.36 12.14
CA ALA A 73 1.68 17.48 12.12
C ALA A 73 2.39 16.15 12.46
N VAL A 74 1.82 15.31 13.32
CA VAL A 74 2.33 13.95 13.58
C VAL A 74 2.11 13.04 12.37
N HIS A 75 0.95 13.12 11.71
CA HIS A 75 0.67 12.36 10.50
C HIS A 75 1.59 12.74 9.34
N ASP A 76 1.85 14.04 9.17
CA ASP A 76 2.74 14.60 8.15
C ASP A 76 4.20 14.21 8.42
N ALA A 77 4.62 14.26 9.69
CA ALA A 77 5.94 13.80 10.10
C ALA A 77 6.10 12.29 9.85
N ALA A 78 5.11 11.47 10.18
CA ALA A 78 5.14 10.02 9.93
C ALA A 78 5.23 9.71 8.42
N GLU A 79 4.48 10.44 7.59
CA GLU A 79 4.54 10.32 6.13
C GLU A 79 5.93 10.66 5.61
N THR A 80 6.50 11.77 6.09
CA THR A 80 7.81 12.27 5.67
C THR A 80 8.91 11.29 6.04
N LEU A 81 8.91 10.78 7.28
CA LEU A 81 9.84 9.73 7.72
C LEU A 81 9.73 8.49 6.81
N LEU A 82 8.52 7.95 6.66
CA LEU A 82 8.31 6.71 5.93
C LEU A 82 8.63 6.84 4.43
N ARG A 83 8.22 7.91 3.76
CA ARG A 83 8.54 8.10 2.33
C ARG A 83 10.03 8.29 2.09
N CYS A 84 10.73 9.01 2.97
CA CYS A 84 12.17 9.20 2.85
C CYS A 84 12.91 7.87 3.05
N TRP A 85 12.47 7.04 4.00
CA TRP A 85 13.03 5.69 4.17
C TRP A 85 12.72 4.76 3.00
N LEU A 86 11.50 4.78 2.45
CA LEU A 86 11.14 4.01 1.26
C LEU A 86 12.02 4.42 0.06
N HIS A 87 12.16 5.73 -0.16
CA HIS A 87 12.98 6.27 -1.23
C HIS A 87 14.46 5.92 -1.06
N ALA A 88 15.01 6.10 0.15
CA ALA A 88 16.39 5.73 0.47
C ALA A 88 16.65 4.23 0.22
N ALA A 89 15.71 3.36 0.62
CA ALA A 89 15.86 1.93 0.38
C ALA A 89 15.82 1.59 -1.11
N ALA A 90 14.91 2.21 -1.87
CA ALA A 90 14.77 1.99 -3.31
C ALA A 90 16.02 2.43 -4.09
N VAL A 91 16.49 3.67 -3.90
CA VAL A 91 17.65 4.19 -4.65
C VAL A 91 18.94 3.42 -4.34
N ALA A 92 19.14 2.98 -3.09
CA ALA A 92 20.31 2.19 -2.71
C ALA A 92 20.19 0.69 -3.02
N GLY A 93 19.06 0.22 -3.56
CA GLY A 93 18.80 -1.20 -3.77
C GLY A 93 18.75 -2.03 -2.48
N GLU A 94 18.45 -1.39 -1.34
CA GLU A 94 18.35 -2.04 -0.04
C GLU A 94 17.04 -2.83 0.08
N PRO A 95 17.04 -3.99 0.75
CA PRO A 95 15.84 -4.79 0.92
C PRO A 95 14.84 -4.08 1.83
N PHE A 96 13.53 -4.32 1.64
CA PHE A 96 12.47 -3.62 2.39
C PHE A 96 12.61 -3.70 3.91
N ARG A 97 13.13 -4.81 4.43
CA ARG A 97 13.43 -5.00 5.86
C ARG A 97 14.31 -3.90 6.46
N GLN A 98 15.08 -3.19 5.62
CA GLN A 98 15.89 -2.06 5.98
C GLN A 98 15.05 -0.87 6.49
N VAL A 99 13.92 -0.59 5.86
CA VAL A 99 12.97 0.45 6.26
C VAL A 99 12.46 0.18 7.68
N HIS A 100 12.10 -1.07 7.96
CA HIS A 100 11.69 -1.50 9.30
C HIS A 100 12.83 -1.35 10.33
N ARG A 101 14.07 -1.67 9.95
CA ARG A 101 15.26 -1.49 10.81
C ARG A 101 15.51 -0.02 11.16
N TRP A 102 15.38 0.91 10.21
CA TRP A 102 15.50 2.34 10.48
C TRP A 102 14.40 2.85 11.42
N ALA A 103 13.15 2.41 11.21
CA ALA A 103 12.04 2.76 12.09
C ALA A 103 12.23 2.25 13.53
N LEU A 104 12.75 1.03 13.72
CA LEU A 104 12.96 0.43 15.04
C LEU A 104 14.19 0.96 15.78
N SER A 105 15.32 1.12 15.09
CA SER A 105 16.58 1.49 15.75
C SER A 105 16.65 2.98 16.11
N GLY A 106 15.86 3.84 15.46
CA GLY A 106 15.98 5.29 15.55
C GLY A 106 17.25 5.85 14.89
N SER A 107 18.19 4.99 14.45
CA SER A 107 19.37 5.38 13.70
C SER A 107 19.04 5.47 12.22
N SER A 108 18.61 6.66 11.80
CA SER A 108 18.36 6.98 10.38
C SER A 108 19.59 7.59 9.68
N LYS A 109 20.76 7.57 10.32
CA LYS A 109 22.00 8.15 9.78
C LYS A 109 22.37 7.55 8.43
N ASP A 110 22.16 6.24 8.26
CA ASP A 110 22.41 5.56 6.99
C ASP A 110 21.45 6.01 5.89
N ALA A 111 20.15 6.13 6.18
CA ALA A 111 19.16 6.62 5.22
C ALA A 111 19.48 8.05 4.78
N VAL A 112 19.81 8.93 5.74
CA VAL A 112 20.24 10.31 5.47
C VAL A 112 21.50 10.34 4.60
N ARG A 113 22.50 9.51 4.91
CA ARG A 113 23.73 9.40 4.13
C ARG A 113 23.44 8.93 2.70
N ILE A 114 22.61 7.91 2.52
CA ILE A 114 22.18 7.42 1.21
C ILE A 114 21.55 8.58 0.41
N LEU A 115 20.54 9.25 0.97
CA LEU A 115 19.84 10.34 0.30
C LEU A 115 20.73 11.55 -0.03
N ARG A 116 21.84 11.72 0.69
CA ARG A 116 22.79 12.81 0.45
C ARG A 116 23.82 12.48 -0.64
N THR A 117 24.15 11.21 -0.81
CA THR A 117 25.31 10.77 -1.62
C THR A 117 24.92 10.07 -2.91
N ASP A 118 23.73 9.46 -2.96
CA ASP A 118 23.25 8.78 -4.15
C ASP A 118 22.72 9.78 -5.17
N THR A 119 23.20 9.69 -6.42
CA THR A 119 22.79 10.59 -7.51
C THR A 119 21.36 10.40 -7.96
N ALA A 120 20.75 9.23 -7.69
CA ALA A 120 19.34 8.97 -7.98
C ALA A 120 18.40 9.49 -6.88
N ALA A 121 18.93 9.96 -5.74
CA ALA A 121 18.12 10.52 -4.68
C ALA A 121 17.50 11.87 -5.09
N THR A 122 16.24 12.06 -4.73
CA THR A 122 15.52 13.32 -4.96
C THR A 122 16.19 14.44 -4.19
N ALA A 123 16.50 15.54 -4.88
CA ALA A 123 17.11 16.72 -4.29
C ALA A 123 16.31 17.20 -3.07
N GLY A 124 17.00 17.45 -1.96
CA GLY A 124 16.38 17.92 -0.70
C GLY A 124 15.84 16.82 0.22
N ALA A 125 15.65 15.58 -0.25
CA ALA A 125 15.09 14.49 0.57
C ALA A 125 15.91 14.20 1.83
N ALA A 126 17.25 14.30 1.74
CA ALA A 126 18.13 14.15 2.91
C ALA A 126 17.88 15.24 3.98
N GLY A 127 17.78 16.50 3.55
CA GLY A 127 17.55 17.63 4.45
C GLY A 127 16.15 17.59 5.08
N GLU A 128 15.15 17.13 4.32
CA GLU A 128 13.79 16.94 4.80
C GLU A 128 13.68 15.82 5.84
N LEU A 129 14.35 14.68 5.60
CA LEU A 129 14.46 13.61 6.58
C LEU A 129 15.17 14.09 7.86
N GLU A 130 16.31 14.79 7.72
CA GLU A 130 17.04 15.35 8.86
C GLU A 130 16.18 16.36 9.65
N ALA A 131 15.51 17.30 8.97
CA ALA A 131 14.65 18.29 9.62
C ALA A 131 13.54 17.62 10.43
N THR A 132 12.94 16.55 9.91
CA THR A 132 11.90 15.78 10.62
C THR A 132 12.49 14.99 11.81
N LEU A 133 13.70 14.46 11.67
CA LEU A 133 14.42 13.74 12.73
C LEU A 133 14.96 14.66 13.84
N THR A 134 15.14 15.95 13.58
CA THR A 134 15.60 16.93 14.58
C THR A 134 14.49 17.88 15.05
N ALA A 135 13.26 17.73 14.54
CA ALA A 135 12.09 18.49 14.97
C ALA A 135 11.70 18.18 16.43
N HIS A 136 10.63 18.83 16.91
CA HIS A 136 10.07 18.64 18.25
C HIS A 136 10.05 17.17 18.68
N ALA A 137 10.69 16.86 19.80
CA ALA A 137 10.93 15.49 20.25
C ALA A 137 9.63 14.67 20.37
N GLU A 138 8.59 15.24 20.98
CA GLU A 138 7.28 14.60 21.14
C GLU A 138 6.64 14.25 19.78
N ARG A 139 6.65 15.20 18.83
CA ARG A 139 6.09 14.98 17.49
C ARG A 139 6.84 13.87 16.75
N ARG A 140 8.17 13.90 16.81
CA ARG A 140 9.04 12.89 16.19
C ARG A 140 8.81 11.51 16.80
N GLU A 141 8.68 11.43 18.12
CA GLU A 141 8.41 10.19 18.83
C GLU A 141 7.03 9.62 18.45
N ALA A 142 5.99 10.45 18.48
CA ALA A 142 4.64 10.05 18.05
C ALA A 142 4.60 9.59 16.58
N ALA A 143 5.29 10.30 15.68
CA ALA A 143 5.41 9.92 14.28
C ALA A 143 6.13 8.58 14.11
N THR A 144 7.23 8.37 14.85
CA THR A 144 7.97 7.11 14.84
C THR A 144 7.12 5.95 15.36
N VAL A 145 6.32 6.17 16.40
CA VAL A 145 5.36 5.17 16.93
C VAL A 145 4.34 4.77 15.87
N LEU A 146 3.79 5.72 15.11
CA LEU A 146 2.87 5.42 14.01
C LEU A 146 3.53 4.58 12.91
N VAL A 147 4.75 4.92 12.48
CA VAL A 147 5.45 4.14 11.46
C VAL A 147 5.77 2.73 11.98
N ARG A 148 6.24 2.60 13.23
CA ARG A 148 6.49 1.28 13.86
C ARG A 148 5.22 0.43 13.90
N ARG A 149 4.08 1.03 14.24
CA ARG A 149 2.79 0.33 14.25
C ARG A 149 2.39 -0.16 12.86
N ALA A 150 2.57 0.67 11.82
CA ALA A 150 2.30 0.26 10.43
C ALA A 150 3.21 -0.88 9.94
N LEU A 151 4.42 -0.98 10.49
CA LEU A 151 5.42 -1.98 10.06
C LEU A 151 5.56 -3.17 11.02
N ASN A 152 4.80 -3.20 12.13
CA ASN A 152 4.96 -4.16 13.23
C ASN A 152 4.90 -5.63 12.77
N ALA A 153 4.05 -5.90 11.78
CA ALA A 153 3.86 -7.23 11.24
C ALA A 153 5.12 -7.82 10.56
N LEU A 154 6.08 -6.98 10.17
CA LEU A 154 7.40 -7.41 9.68
C LEU A 154 8.27 -8.06 10.76
N SER A 155 7.83 -8.12 12.02
CA SER A 155 8.43 -9.00 13.04
C SER A 155 8.23 -10.49 12.70
N GLN A 156 7.17 -10.82 11.94
CA GLN A 156 6.83 -12.20 11.58
C GLN A 156 7.57 -12.64 10.31
N LEU A 157 8.17 -13.84 10.33
CA LEU A 157 9.00 -14.34 9.22
C LEU A 157 8.23 -14.42 7.89
N HIS A 158 7.00 -14.94 7.92
CA HIS A 158 6.20 -15.12 6.70
C HIS A 158 5.84 -13.79 6.04
N ILE A 159 5.54 -12.75 6.83
CA ILE A 159 5.26 -11.40 6.33
C ILE A 159 6.51 -10.74 5.74
N ARG A 160 7.68 -10.91 6.38
CA ARG A 160 8.96 -10.46 5.78
C ARG A 160 9.21 -11.13 4.43
N ASN A 161 8.96 -12.44 4.33
CA ASN A 161 9.15 -13.20 3.10
C ASN A 161 8.17 -12.74 2.00
N ALA A 162 6.94 -12.35 2.36
CA ALA A 162 5.99 -11.73 1.44
C ALA A 162 6.53 -10.41 0.85
N CYS A 163 7.42 -9.73 1.57
CA CYS A 163 8.06 -8.48 1.15
C CYS A 163 9.40 -8.66 0.42
N THR A 164 9.79 -9.88 0.05
CA THR A 164 11.04 -10.19 -0.66
C THR A 164 10.75 -10.83 -2.02
N PRO A 165 10.39 -10.02 -3.04
CA PRO A 165 10.04 -10.52 -4.37
C PRO A 165 11.26 -11.12 -5.08
N SER A 166 11.04 -12.28 -5.69
CA SER A 166 11.94 -12.89 -6.66
C SER A 166 11.80 -12.23 -8.04
N ARG A 167 12.62 -12.64 -9.00
CA ARG A 167 12.46 -12.22 -10.41
C ARG A 167 11.10 -12.64 -10.99
N ALA A 168 10.63 -13.84 -10.64
CA ALA A 168 9.33 -14.35 -11.12
C ALA A 168 8.17 -13.49 -10.59
N ASP A 169 8.24 -13.06 -9.33
CA ASP A 169 7.23 -12.18 -8.72
C ASP A 169 7.14 -10.83 -9.46
N ARG A 170 8.29 -10.26 -9.85
CA ARG A 170 8.33 -8.99 -10.60
C ARG A 170 7.67 -9.14 -11.97
N ILE A 171 7.96 -10.24 -12.68
CA ILE A 171 7.34 -10.53 -13.98
C ILE A 171 5.83 -10.69 -13.84
N ALA A 172 5.37 -11.48 -12.85
CA ALA A 172 3.94 -11.68 -12.58
C ALA A 172 3.23 -10.35 -12.25
N TRP A 173 3.87 -9.48 -11.47
CA TRP A 173 3.35 -8.14 -11.16
C TRP A 173 3.22 -7.26 -12.40
N ASP A 174 4.24 -7.24 -13.27
CA ASP A 174 4.26 -6.37 -14.45
C ASP A 174 3.31 -6.86 -15.57
N SER A 175 2.95 -8.14 -15.57
CA SER A 175 2.22 -8.75 -16.69
C SER A 175 0.76 -9.08 -16.43
N PHE A 176 0.30 -9.17 -15.17
CA PHE A 176 -1.07 -9.63 -14.90
C PHE A 176 -2.16 -8.69 -15.43
N ILE A 177 -1.96 -7.36 -15.49
CA ILE A 177 -2.96 -6.45 -16.06
C ILE A 177 -3.02 -6.61 -17.59
N PRO A 178 -1.91 -6.47 -18.35
CA PRO A 178 -1.92 -6.68 -19.80
C PRO A 178 -2.44 -8.05 -20.24
N GLU A 179 -2.19 -9.09 -19.44
CA GLU A 179 -2.62 -10.47 -19.74
C GLU A 179 -4.07 -10.79 -19.30
N GLY A 180 -4.86 -9.79 -18.88
CA GLY A 180 -6.24 -10.01 -18.42
C GLY A 180 -6.35 -10.83 -17.12
N GLY A 181 -5.24 -10.91 -16.38
CA GLY A 181 -5.08 -11.68 -15.16
C GLY A 181 -5.85 -11.13 -13.96
N THR A 182 -5.75 -11.85 -12.86
CA THR A 182 -6.44 -11.59 -11.59
C THR A 182 -5.44 -11.60 -10.45
N LEU A 183 -5.40 -10.52 -9.67
CA LEU A 183 -4.67 -10.47 -8.42
C LEU A 183 -5.66 -10.47 -7.25
N TYR A 184 -5.60 -11.52 -6.43
CA TYR A 184 -6.27 -11.59 -5.14
C TYR A 184 -5.35 -10.99 -4.08
N VAL A 185 -5.87 -10.09 -3.26
CA VAL A 185 -5.18 -9.48 -2.14
C VAL A 185 -5.98 -9.83 -0.90
N VAL A 186 -5.43 -10.75 -0.10
CA VAL A 186 -6.16 -11.35 1.03
C VAL A 186 -5.59 -10.81 2.33
N GLY A 187 -6.48 -10.32 3.20
CA GLY A 187 -6.11 -9.76 4.50
C GLY A 187 -7.03 -10.22 5.61
N THR A 188 -6.56 -10.23 6.85
CA THR A 188 -7.42 -10.49 8.01
C THR A 188 -8.36 -9.30 8.23
N PRO A 189 -9.69 -9.52 8.32
CA PRO A 189 -10.63 -8.45 8.68
C PRO A 189 -10.39 -7.92 10.10
N ILE A 190 -10.29 -6.59 10.25
CA ILE A 190 -10.12 -5.90 11.54
C ILE A 190 -11.09 -4.72 11.59
N GLU A 191 -11.99 -4.68 12.58
CA GLU A 191 -13.04 -3.66 12.69
C GLU A 191 -12.51 -2.24 12.95
N ALA A 192 -11.51 -2.12 13.84
CA ALA A 192 -10.96 -0.84 14.26
C ALA A 192 -9.42 -0.88 14.24
N PRO A 193 -8.80 -1.00 13.05
CA PRO A 193 -7.35 -1.16 12.92
C PRO A 193 -6.57 0.02 13.51
N HIS A 194 -7.14 1.22 13.53
CA HIS A 194 -6.57 2.40 14.19
C HIS A 194 -6.57 2.31 15.74
N ARG A 195 -7.25 1.33 16.35
CA ARG A 195 -7.27 1.07 17.80
C ARG A 195 -6.65 -0.27 18.23
N ALA A 196 -6.35 -1.16 17.29
CA ALA A 196 -5.78 -2.49 17.54
C ALA A 196 -4.45 -2.71 16.79
N ASP A 197 -3.85 -3.89 16.91
CA ASP A 197 -2.76 -4.29 16.02
C ASP A 197 -3.31 -4.40 14.58
N PRO A 198 -2.80 -3.62 13.60
CA PRO A 198 -3.30 -3.68 12.23
C PRO A 198 -2.86 -4.94 11.47
N GLY A 199 -1.99 -5.78 12.05
CA GLY A 199 -1.47 -6.98 11.39
C GLY A 199 -0.87 -6.64 10.02
N ALA A 200 -1.16 -7.44 9.00
CA ALA A 200 -0.70 -7.22 7.64
C ALA A 200 -1.50 -6.15 6.85
N MET A 201 -2.53 -5.54 7.43
CA MET A 201 -3.41 -4.57 6.74
C MET A 201 -2.66 -3.41 6.05
N PRO A 202 -1.58 -2.84 6.63
CA PRO A 202 -0.76 -1.82 5.94
C PRO A 202 -0.20 -2.31 4.60
N LEU A 203 0.25 -3.57 4.52
CA LEU A 203 0.80 -4.14 3.30
C LEU A 203 -0.29 -4.41 2.26
N VAL A 204 -1.44 -4.94 2.71
CA VAL A 204 -2.62 -5.21 1.87
C VAL A 204 -3.16 -3.89 1.28
N THR A 205 -3.26 -2.85 2.10
CA THR A 205 -3.67 -1.49 1.69
C THR A 205 -2.67 -0.89 0.71
N ALA A 206 -1.37 -0.97 1.03
CA ALA A 206 -0.32 -0.44 0.17
C ALA A 206 -0.25 -1.15 -1.19
N LEU A 207 -0.38 -2.47 -1.24
CA LEU A 207 -0.41 -3.22 -2.50
C LEU A 207 -1.64 -2.84 -3.33
N THR A 208 -2.81 -2.73 -2.70
CA THR A 208 -4.05 -2.35 -3.39
C THR A 208 -3.90 -0.96 -4.04
N SER A 209 -3.40 0.02 -3.29
CA SER A 209 -3.06 1.35 -3.81
C SER A 209 -2.00 1.26 -4.92
N ALA A 210 -0.98 0.39 -4.80
CA ALA A 210 0.02 0.16 -5.84
C ALA A 210 -0.60 -0.29 -7.18
N VAL A 211 -1.55 -1.22 -7.14
CA VAL A 211 -2.21 -1.75 -8.33
C VAL A 211 -3.05 -0.67 -9.00
N VAL A 212 -3.82 0.07 -8.20
CA VAL A 212 -4.65 1.19 -8.69
C VAL A 212 -3.79 2.23 -9.40
N GLU A 213 -2.71 2.64 -8.74
CA GLU A 213 -1.78 3.63 -9.28
C GLU A 213 -1.05 3.13 -10.52
N HIS A 214 -0.68 1.84 -10.55
CA HIS A 214 -0.10 1.22 -11.74
C HIS A 214 -1.10 1.23 -12.92
N GLY A 215 -2.37 0.90 -12.67
CA GLY A 215 -3.43 0.95 -13.67
C GLY A 215 -3.69 2.37 -14.19
N ARG A 216 -3.69 3.39 -13.33
CA ARG A 216 -3.80 4.81 -13.76
C ARG A 216 -2.64 5.21 -14.67
N ARG A 217 -1.40 4.94 -14.28
CA ARG A 217 -0.22 5.22 -15.10
C ARG A 217 -0.24 4.46 -16.43
N MET A 218 -0.81 3.26 -16.48
CA MET A 218 -0.99 2.53 -17.74
C MET A 218 -2.03 3.21 -18.64
N ALA A 219 -3.14 3.67 -18.07
CA ALA A 219 -4.19 4.39 -18.79
C ALA A 219 -3.68 5.72 -19.37
N GLU A 220 -2.92 6.50 -18.60
CA GLU A 220 -2.33 7.78 -19.04
C GLU A 220 -1.34 7.61 -20.20
N ARG A 221 -0.60 6.50 -20.22
CA ARG A 221 0.36 6.16 -21.29
C ARG A 221 -0.30 5.50 -22.50
N SER A 222 -1.58 5.13 -22.40
CA SER A 222 -2.34 4.54 -23.50
C SER A 222 -2.71 5.62 -24.52
N SER A 223 -2.68 5.27 -25.80
CA SER A 223 -3.10 6.17 -26.90
C SER A 223 -4.56 6.60 -26.78
N ALA A 224 -5.40 5.77 -26.17
CA ALA A 224 -6.81 6.07 -25.92
C ALA A 224 -7.06 6.87 -24.63
N GLY A 225 -6.02 7.17 -23.84
CA GLY A 225 -6.14 7.81 -22.52
C GLY A 225 -6.89 6.97 -21.47
N ARG A 226 -7.09 5.67 -21.76
CA ARG A 226 -7.80 4.71 -20.90
C ARG A 226 -7.16 3.34 -20.97
N LEU A 227 -7.35 2.56 -19.91
CA LEU A 227 -6.90 1.17 -19.84
C LEU A 227 -7.80 0.26 -20.69
N ASP A 228 -7.17 -0.54 -21.57
CA ASP A 228 -7.82 -1.55 -22.40
C ASP A 228 -6.89 -2.78 -22.52
N PRO A 229 -7.24 -3.95 -21.94
CA PRO A 229 -8.51 -4.26 -21.27
C PRO A 229 -8.71 -3.50 -19.95
N PRO A 230 -9.95 -3.15 -19.57
CA PRO A 230 -10.22 -2.44 -18.32
C PRO A 230 -9.89 -3.30 -17.09
N LEU A 231 -9.49 -2.63 -16.00
CA LEU A 231 -9.24 -3.28 -14.72
C LEU A 231 -10.46 -3.12 -13.81
N THR A 232 -11.15 -4.23 -13.56
CA THR A 232 -12.14 -4.30 -12.47
C THR A 232 -11.44 -4.37 -11.12
N VAL A 233 -11.83 -3.49 -10.20
CA VAL A 233 -11.32 -3.40 -8.82
C VAL A 233 -12.46 -3.73 -7.87
N VAL A 234 -12.45 -4.95 -7.33
CA VAL A 234 -13.43 -5.43 -6.34
C VAL A 234 -12.82 -5.26 -4.95
N LEU A 235 -13.44 -4.41 -4.14
CA LEU A 235 -13.05 -4.14 -2.77
C LEU A 235 -14.13 -4.71 -1.85
N ASP A 236 -13.91 -5.92 -1.35
CA ASP A 236 -14.80 -6.58 -0.43
C ASP A 236 -14.44 -6.20 1.02
N HIS A 237 -15.31 -5.42 1.65
CA HIS A 237 -15.13 -4.88 3.01
C HIS A 237 -13.83 -4.07 3.21
N PRO A 238 -13.51 -3.08 2.35
CA PRO A 238 -12.21 -2.39 2.38
C PRO A 238 -11.96 -1.68 3.71
N ALA A 239 -13.00 -1.19 4.39
CA ALA A 239 -12.87 -0.54 5.70
C ALA A 239 -12.22 -1.43 6.78
N THR A 240 -12.34 -2.75 6.64
CA THR A 240 -11.78 -3.73 7.59
C THR A 240 -10.70 -4.62 7.00
N VAL A 241 -10.45 -4.55 5.69
CA VAL A 241 -9.44 -5.39 5.02
C VAL A 241 -8.29 -4.54 4.46
N ALA A 242 -8.61 -3.41 3.82
CA ALA A 242 -7.65 -2.54 3.16
C ALA A 242 -8.24 -1.13 2.96
N PRO A 243 -8.19 -0.23 3.97
CA PRO A 243 -8.75 1.10 3.86
C PRO A 243 -7.89 1.98 2.94
N VAL A 244 -8.11 1.84 1.63
CA VAL A 244 -7.38 2.56 0.57
C VAL A 244 -7.75 4.05 0.54
N PRO A 245 -6.79 4.98 0.69
CA PRO A 245 -7.07 6.42 0.67
C PRO A 245 -7.71 6.91 -0.64
N GLU A 246 -7.44 6.23 -1.76
CA GLU A 246 -7.81 6.67 -3.10
C GLU A 246 -9.23 6.27 -3.52
N LEU A 247 -10.00 5.58 -2.66
CA LEU A 247 -11.36 5.12 -2.97
C LEU A 247 -12.28 6.24 -3.48
N PRO A 248 -12.32 7.45 -2.90
CA PRO A 248 -13.19 8.51 -3.38
C PRO A 248 -12.88 8.90 -4.83
N ALA A 249 -11.59 9.04 -5.17
CA ALA A 249 -11.16 9.33 -6.53
C ALA A 249 -11.53 8.19 -7.47
N LEU A 250 -11.26 6.94 -7.09
CA LEU A 250 -11.63 5.75 -7.88
C LEU A 250 -13.13 5.71 -8.24
N LEU A 251 -14.00 6.04 -7.29
CA LEU A 251 -15.45 6.07 -7.52
C LEU A 251 -15.89 7.28 -8.36
N ALA A 252 -15.19 8.41 -8.26
CA ALA A 252 -15.53 9.63 -8.98
C ALA A 252 -15.07 9.61 -10.45
N ASP A 253 -13.84 9.18 -10.72
CA ASP A 253 -13.20 9.31 -12.04
C ASP A 253 -12.58 8.03 -12.60
N GLY A 254 -12.48 6.95 -11.80
CA GLY A 254 -11.77 5.73 -12.20
C GLY A 254 -12.28 5.10 -13.48
N THR A 255 -13.60 5.16 -13.71
CA THR A 255 -14.23 4.56 -14.91
C THR A 255 -13.73 5.18 -16.21
N ALA A 256 -13.45 6.50 -16.22
CA ALA A 256 -12.91 7.18 -17.39
C ALA A 256 -11.51 6.65 -17.76
N ALA A 257 -10.70 6.29 -16.76
CA ALA A 257 -9.39 5.68 -16.94
C ALA A 257 -9.45 4.16 -17.21
N GLY A 258 -10.64 3.54 -17.24
CA GLY A 258 -10.80 2.09 -17.39
C GLY A 258 -10.66 1.28 -16.08
N LEU A 259 -10.69 1.94 -14.93
CA LEU A 259 -10.67 1.35 -13.59
C LEU A 259 -12.12 1.26 -13.06
N HIS A 260 -12.72 0.08 -13.13
CA HIS A 260 -14.11 -0.13 -12.72
C HIS A 260 -14.16 -0.63 -11.27
N THR A 261 -14.49 0.25 -10.34
CA THR A 261 -14.47 -0.05 -8.90
C THR A 261 -15.84 -0.47 -8.36
N LEU A 262 -15.88 -1.61 -7.67
CA LEU A 262 -16.98 -2.06 -6.82
C LEU A 262 -16.47 -2.11 -5.37
N ALA A 263 -17.08 -1.35 -4.47
CA ALA A 263 -16.73 -1.35 -3.05
C ALA A 263 -17.91 -1.76 -2.18
N LEU A 264 -17.75 -2.83 -1.41
CA LEU A 264 -18.76 -3.39 -0.52
C LEU A 264 -18.47 -2.96 0.91
N THR A 265 -19.34 -2.15 1.50
CA THR A 265 -19.19 -1.65 2.89
C THR A 265 -20.34 -2.17 3.75
N ARG A 266 -20.10 -2.46 5.04
CA ARG A 266 -21.14 -2.97 5.95
C ARG A 266 -22.01 -1.90 6.59
N SER A 267 -21.51 -0.67 6.69
CA SER A 267 -22.27 0.43 7.26
C SER A 267 -21.81 1.79 6.74
N GLU A 268 -22.70 2.79 6.82
CA GLU A 268 -22.33 4.18 6.54
C GLU A 268 -21.32 4.73 7.56
N GLU A 269 -21.28 4.19 8.78
CA GLU A 269 -20.31 4.59 9.80
C GLU A 269 -18.88 4.25 9.37
N GLN A 270 -18.67 3.09 8.72
CA GLN A 270 -17.39 2.75 8.13
C GLN A 270 -16.98 3.77 7.06
N VAL A 271 -17.92 4.16 6.19
CA VAL A 271 -17.67 5.19 5.17
C VAL A 271 -17.34 6.53 5.81
N ARG A 272 -18.09 6.95 6.84
CA ARG A 272 -17.86 8.21 7.56
C ARG A 272 -16.48 8.25 8.22
N THR A 273 -15.99 7.10 8.67
CA THR A 273 -14.71 6.97 9.35
C THR A 273 -13.53 7.04 8.38
N TRP A 274 -13.62 6.33 7.25
CA TRP A 274 -12.49 6.16 6.33
C TRP A 274 -12.51 7.08 5.12
N TRP A 275 -13.71 7.47 4.65
CA TRP A 275 -13.94 8.25 3.44
C TRP A 275 -15.07 9.28 3.63
N PRO A 276 -14.95 10.21 4.60
CA PRO A 276 -16.02 11.14 4.95
C PRO A 276 -16.48 12.00 3.76
N GLU A 277 -15.60 12.30 2.81
CA GLU A 277 -15.89 12.99 1.55
C GLU A 277 -16.96 12.31 0.68
N LEU A 278 -17.07 10.97 0.72
CA LEU A 278 -18.11 10.24 -0.01
C LEU A 278 -19.52 10.55 0.50
N LEU A 279 -19.63 11.03 1.75
CA LEU A 279 -20.91 11.41 2.36
C LEU A 279 -21.21 12.91 2.21
N ARG A 280 -20.23 13.75 1.83
CA ARG A 280 -20.42 15.20 1.70
C ARG A 280 -21.18 15.61 0.44
N GLY A 281 -21.44 14.67 -0.48
CA GLY A 281 -22.13 14.90 -1.75
C GLY A 281 -23.50 14.22 -1.89
N ARG A 282 -24.07 13.65 -0.82
CA ARG A 282 -25.43 13.10 -0.85
C ARG A 282 -26.44 14.18 -0.42
N PRO A 283 -27.52 14.42 -1.20
CA PRO A 283 -28.59 15.35 -0.82
C PRO A 283 -29.30 14.93 0.47
#